data_AF-A0A660VD01-F1
#
_entry.id   AF-A0A660VD01-F1
#
_cell.length_a   1.000
_cell.length_b   1.000
_cell.length_c   1.000
_cell.angle_alpha   90.00
_cell.angle_beta   90.00
_cell.angle_gamma   90.00
#
_symmetry.space_group_name_H-M   'P 1'
#
loop_
_entity.id
_entity.type
_entity.pdbx_description
1 polymer ?
#
loop_
_entity_poly.entity_id
_entity_poly.type
_entity_poly.pdbx_seq_one_letter_code
_entity_poly.pdbx_strand_id
1 'polypeptide(L)' 'HLIKLGYDVDYGARPLRRVIQNLIEDPLAEALLVGTFKAGDSVRIDRSEDSGLSIEAVPEKTPVEAI' A
#
# COMPACT_ATOMS: atom_id res chain seq x y z
N HIS A 1 -9.74 -4.13 5.36
CA HIS A 1 -10.47 -3.21 4.45
C HIS A 1 -10.39 -3.72 3.01
N LEU A 2 -9.18 -3.94 2.48
CA LEU A 2 -8.91 -4.48 1.14
C LEU A 2 -9.70 -5.75 0.76
N ILE A 3 -9.80 -6.74 1.66
CA ILE A 3 -10.56 -7.98 1.40
C ILE A 3 -12.04 -7.69 1.16
N LYS A 4 -12.64 -6.69 1.82
CA LYS A 4 -14.05 -6.33 1.58
C LYS A 4 -14.27 -5.70 0.19
N LEU A 5 -13.24 -5.10 -0.40
CA LEU A 5 -13.30 -4.43 -1.70
C LEU A 5 -12.89 -5.33 -2.87
N GLY A 6 -12.07 -6.35 -2.62
CA GLY A 6 -11.47 -7.20 -3.65
C GLY A 6 -11.77 -8.70 -3.53
N TYR A 7 -12.66 -9.09 -2.62
CA TYR A 7 -13.18 -10.45 -2.52
C TYR A 7 -14.54 -10.52 -3.19
N ASP A 8 -14.59 -11.22 -4.31
CA ASP A 8 -15.83 -11.58 -4.99
C ASP A 8 -15.97 -13.11 -4.91
N VAL A 9 -17.13 -13.59 -4.48
CA VAL A 9 -17.38 -15.01 -4.27
C VAL A 9 -17.25 -15.79 -5.58
N ASP A 10 -17.57 -15.16 -6.72
CA ASP A 10 -17.51 -15.77 -8.05
C ASP A 10 -16.09 -15.74 -8.65
N TYR A 11 -15.24 -14.79 -8.23
CA TYR A 11 -13.89 -14.58 -8.80
C TYR A 11 -12.73 -14.85 -7.83
N GLY A 12 -13.01 -15.21 -6.59
CA GLY A 12 -12.01 -15.44 -5.54
C GLY A 12 -11.16 -14.21 -5.26
N ALA A 13 -9.86 -14.39 -5.02
CA ALA A 13 -8.92 -13.31 -4.73
C ALA A 13 -8.36 -12.59 -5.99
N ARG A 14 -8.90 -12.84 -7.19
CA ARG A 14 -8.43 -12.15 -8.41
C ARG A 14 -8.65 -10.63 -8.38
N PRO A 15 -9.81 -10.12 -7.90
CA PRO A 15 -10.04 -8.67 -7.82
C PRO A 15 -9.13 -7.98 -6.80
N LEU A 16 -8.65 -8.71 -5.77
CA LEU A 16 -7.74 -8.19 -4.74
C LEU A 16 -6.46 -7.59 -5.33
N ARG A 17 -5.89 -8.18 -6.38
CA ARG A 17 -4.67 -7.61 -7.01
C ARG A 17 -4.91 -6.21 -7.55
N ARG A 18 -6.07 -5.99 -8.20
CA ARG A 18 -6.43 -4.69 -8.77
C ARG A 18 -6.72 -3.67 -7.67
N VAL A 19 -7.34 -4.09 -6.58
CA VAL A 19 -7.60 -3.24 -5.41
C VAL A 19 -6.29 -2.82 -4.73
N ILE A 20 -5.33 -3.73 -4.60
CA ILE A 20 -3.99 -3.40 -4.09
C ILE A 20 -3.28 -2.42 -5.03
N GLN A 21 -3.30 -2.67 -6.33
CA GLN A 21 -2.70 -1.76 -7.31
C GLN A 21 -3.25 -0.34 -7.18
N ASN A 22 -4.57 -0.20 -7.27
CA ASN A 22 -5.21 1.11 -7.29
C ASN A 22 -5.09 1.88 -5.96
N LEU A 23 -5.11 1.17 -4.83
CA LEU A 23 -5.16 1.82 -3.51
C LEU A 23 -3.79 1.95 -2.83
N ILE A 24 -2.79 1.20 -3.29
CA ILE A 24 -1.46 1.16 -2.68
C ILE A 24 -0.39 1.47 -3.71
N GLU A 25 -0.34 0.75 -4.83
CA GLU A 25 0.75 0.90 -5.82
C GLU A 25 0.69 2.24 -6.54
N ASP A 26 -0.49 2.66 -7.00
CA ASP A 26 -0.65 3.94 -7.72
C ASP A 26 -0.30 5.16 -6.84
N PRO A 27 -0.81 5.29 -5.59
CA PRO A 27 -0.45 6.41 -4.72
C PRO A 27 1.02 6.40 -4.31
N LEU A 28 1.63 5.22 -4.13
CA LEU A 28 3.06 5.10 -3.85
C LEU A 28 3.90 5.54 -5.05
N ALA A 29 3.51 5.14 -6.27
CA ALA A 29 4.20 5.55 -7.48
C ALA A 29 4.13 7.07 -7.67
N GLU A 30 2.97 7.68 -7.45
CA GLU A 30 2.81 9.13 -7.51
C GLU A 30 3.67 9.84 -6.45
N ALA A 31 3.63 9.36 -5.21
CA ALA A 31 4.42 9.95 -4.13
C ALA A 31 5.94 9.75 -4.30
N LEU A 32 6.38 8.68 -4.99
CA LEU A 32 7.76 8.51 -5.42
C LEU A 32 8.14 9.52 -6.52
N LEU A 33 7.25 9.77 -7.48
CA LEU A 33 7.47 10.75 -8.56
C LEU A 33 7.53 12.20 -8.03
N VAL A 34 6.69 12.52 -7.05
CA VAL A 34 6.68 13.84 -6.37
C VAL A 34 7.90 14.01 -5.43
N GLY A 35 8.57 12.90 -5.08
CA GLY A 35 9.73 12.90 -4.18
C GLY A 35 9.38 12.92 -2.70
N THR A 36 8.13 12.62 -2.36
CA THR A 36 7.65 12.44 -0.98
C THR A 36 8.25 11.17 -0.35
N PHE A 37 8.43 10.11 -1.14
CA PHE A 37 9.16 8.91 -0.75
C PHE A 37 10.41 8.76 -1.61
N LYS A 38 11.47 8.16 -1.05
CA LYS A 38 12.69 7.81 -1.77
C LYS A 38 12.93 6.31 -1.76
N ALA A 39 13.74 5.86 -2.73
CA ALA A 39 14.18 4.48 -2.77
C ALA A 39 14.89 4.09 -1.46
N GLY A 40 14.38 3.05 -0.82
CA GLY A 40 14.88 2.56 0.47
C GLY A 40 14.17 3.14 1.69
N ASP A 41 13.16 3.99 1.53
CA ASP A 41 12.31 4.41 2.65
C ASP A 41 11.31 3.31 3.01
N SER A 42 11.07 3.14 4.31
CA SER A 42 10.02 2.28 4.84
C SER A 42 8.71 3.06 4.85
N VAL A 43 7.67 2.50 4.25
CA VAL A 43 6.33 3.13 4.24
C VAL A 43 5.36 2.25 5.02
N ARG A 44 4.63 2.85 5.96
CA ARG A 44 3.56 2.18 6.70
C ARG A 44 2.22 2.49 6.04
N ILE A 45 1.49 1.43 5.74
CA ILE A 45 0.14 1.49 5.22
C ILE A 45 -0.77 0.97 6.32
N ASP A 46 -1.70 1.80 6.77
CA ASP A 46 -2.66 1.44 7.80
C ASP A 46 -4.09 1.76 7.36
N ARG A 47 -5.08 1.23 8.09
CA ARG A 47 -6.48 1.54 7.80
C ARG A 47 -6.85 2.86 8.46
N SER A 48 -7.08 3.90 7.66
CA SER A 48 -7.69 5.14 8.13
C SER A 48 -9.22 5.01 8.24
N GLU A 49 -9.82 5.72 9.19
CA GLU A 49 -11.28 5.76 9.39
C GLU A 49 -11.99 6.56 8.29
N ASP A 50 -11.33 7.55 7.68
CA ASP A 50 -11.94 8.47 6.71
C ASP A 50 -11.75 8.04 5.24
N SER A 51 -10.51 7.71 4.83
CA SER A 51 -10.14 7.47 3.43
C SER A 51 -9.98 5.98 3.06
N GLY A 52 -10.22 5.07 4.01
CA GLY A 52 -10.06 3.64 3.81
C GLY A 52 -8.63 3.12 4.00
N LEU A 53 -7.62 3.88 3.61
CA LEU A 53 -6.18 3.62 3.86
C LEU A 53 -5.41 4.93 4.10
N SER A 54 -4.45 4.90 5.03
CA SER A 54 -3.40 5.92 5.21
C SER A 54 -2.05 5.35 4.79
N ILE A 55 -1.22 6.20 4.19
CA ILE A 55 0.13 5.86 3.73
C ILE A 55 1.08 6.90 4.34
N GLU A 56 1.96 6.47 5.23
CA GLU A 56 2.86 7.35 5.98
C GLU A 56 4.31 6.87 5.87
N ALA A 57 5.24 7.80 5.68
CA ALA A 57 6.67 7.50 5.73
C ALA A 57 7.05 7.14 7.17
N VAL A 58 7.64 5.96 7.39
CA VAL A 58 8.21 5.61 8.68
C VAL A 58 9.71 5.90 8.62
N PRO A 59 10.24 6.75 9.51
CA PRO A 59 11.67 7.10 9.50
C PRO A 59 12.60 5.96 9.97
N GLU A 60 12.09 4.78 10.30
CA GLU A 60 12.93 3.64 10.73
C GLU A 60 13.35 2.77 9.53
N LYS A 61 14.56 3.07 9.05
CA LYS A 61 15.41 2.06 8.42
C LYS A 61 15.98 1.15 9.51
N THR A 62 15.24 0.12 9.88
CA THR A 62 15.91 -1.10 10.36
C THR A 62 16.18 -1.92 9.11
N PRO A 63 17.44 -2.11 8.69
CA PRO A 63 17.76 -3.01 7.60
C PRO A 63 17.23 -4.38 8.02
N VAL A 64 16.22 -4.90 7.32
CA VAL A 64 15.92 -6.32 7.40
C VAL A 64 17.05 -6.98 6.64
N GLU A 65 18.11 -7.34 7.36
CA GLU A 65 19.21 -8.13 6.80
C GLU A 65 18.60 -9.35 6.12
N ALA A 66 18.90 -9.47 4.83
CA ALA A 66 18.58 -10.63 4.04
C ALA A 66 19.22 -11.86 4.70
N ILE A 67 18.39 -12.81 5.12
CA ILE A 67 18.79 -14.16 5.53
C ILE A 67 18.98 -15.02 4.28
#